data_AF-A0A285X3U0-F1
#
_entry.id   AF-A0A285X3U0-F1
#
_cell.length_a   1.000
_cell.length_b   1.000
_cell.length_c   1.000
_cell.angle_alpha   90.00
_cell.angle_beta   90.00
_cell.angle_gamma   90.00
#
_symmetry.space_group_name_H-M   'P 1'
#
loop_
_entity.id
_entity.type
_entity.pdbx_description
1 polymer ?
#
loop_
_entity_poly.entity_id
_entity_poly.type
_entity_poly.pdbx_seq_one_letter_code
_entity_poly.pdbx_strand_id
1 'polypeptide(L)' 'MREYKNFEDIERDLKLLQLQKEIDKEKVILSYNITKESLAPKRLLKNAAGSIFKNALILKGATSVLGFIGEKFK' A
#
# COMPACT_ATOMS: atom_id res chain seq x y z
N MET A 1 -10.83 33.15 -19.54
CA MET A 1 -12.26 32.80 -19.40
C MET A 1 -12.62 32.02 -20.67
N ARG A 2 -13.23 30.83 -20.57
CA ARG A 2 -13.64 30.11 -21.79
C ARG A 2 -14.83 30.84 -22.39
N GLU A 3 -14.71 31.24 -23.65
CA GLU A 3 -15.82 31.82 -24.41
C GLU A 3 -16.61 30.68 -25.03
N TYR A 4 -17.87 30.52 -24.60
CA TYR A 4 -18.79 29.53 -25.16
C TYR A 4 -19.53 30.15 -26.34
N LYS A 5 -19.55 29.44 -27.47
CA LYS A 5 -20.19 29.94 -28.69
C LYS A 5 -21.66 29.54 -28.78
N ASN A 6 -22.09 28.54 -28.02
CA ASN A 6 -23.46 28.04 -27.95
C ASN A 6 -23.76 27.43 -26.57
N PHE A 7 -25.04 27.17 -26.30
CA PHE A 7 -25.48 26.57 -25.05
C PHE A 7 -25.12 25.08 -24.94
N GLU A 8 -25.03 24.35 -26.06
CA GLU A 8 -24.60 22.94 -26.05
C GLU A 8 -23.17 22.76 -25.51
N ASP A 9 -22.26 23.69 -25.79
CA ASP A 9 -20.88 23.67 -25.27
C ASP A 9 -20.88 23.76 -23.73
N ILE A 10 -21.74 24.61 -23.18
CA ILE A 10 -21.88 24.80 -21.73
C ILE A 10 -22.45 23.53 -21.09
N GLU A 11 -23.47 22.94 -21.71
CA GLU A 11 -24.12 21.73 -21.19
C GLU A 11 -23.18 20.52 -21.22
N ARG A 12 -22.40 20.36 -22.29
CA ARG A 12 -21.36 19.32 -22.37
C ARG A 12 -20.32 19.47 -21.27
N ASP A 13 -19.84 20.68 -21.04
CA ASP A 13 -18.85 20.94 -19.99
C ASP A 13 -19.44 20.74 -18.59
N LEU A 14 -20.69 21.14 -18.36
CA LEU A 14 -21.40 20.86 -17.10
C LEU A 14 -21.52 19.36 -16.86
N LYS A 15 -21.86 18.59 -17.89
CA LYS A 15 -21.94 17.12 -17.80
C LYS A 15 -20.58 16.49 -17.53
N LEU A 16 -19.51 17.01 -18.15
CA LEU A 16 -18.14 16.59 -17.89
C LEU A 16 -17.73 16.87 -16.44
N LEU A 17 -18.06 18.06 -15.92
CA LEU A 17 -17.80 18.43 -14.54
C LEU A 17 -18.57 17.57 -13.54
N GLN A 18 -19.83 17.21 -13.86
CA GLN A 18 -20.61 16.28 -13.05
C GLN A 18 -19.97 14.90 -12.99
N LEU A 19 -19.58 14.34 -14.15
CA LEU A 19 -18.88 13.06 -14.21
C LEU A 19 -17.55 13.10 -13.44
N GLN A 20 -16.76 14.15 -13.62
CA GLN A 20 -15.50 14.32 -12.88
C GLN A 20 -15.74 14.38 -11.37
N LYS A 21 -16.79 15.09 -10.93
CA LYS A 21 -17.17 15.17 -9.52
C LYS A 21 -17.56 13.81 -8.94
N GLU A 22 -18.27 12.98 -9.70
CA GLU A 22 -18.61 11.61 -9.28
C GLU A 22 -17.36 10.74 -9.15
N ILE A 23 -16.46 10.79 -10.13
CA ILE A 23 -15.17 10.08 -10.11
C ILE A 23 -14.34 10.50 -8.89
N ASP A 24 -14.24 11.80 -8.62
CA ASP A 24 -13.47 12.33 -7.50
C ASP A 24 -14.05 11.89 -6.15
N LYS A 25 -15.38 11.85 -6.03
CA LYS A 25 -16.06 11.31 -4.84
C LYS A 25 -15.71 9.86 -4.59
N GLU A 26 -15.78 9.01 -5.63
CA GLU A 26 -15.41 7.60 -5.51
C GLU A 26 -13.93 7.42 -5.18
N LYS A 27 -13.06 8.22 -5.80
CA LYS A 27 -11.61 8.19 -5.56
C LYS A 27 -11.27 8.53 -4.11
N VAL A 28 -11.96 9.49 -3.49
CA VAL A 28 -11.79 9.82 -2.07
C VAL A 28 -12.20 8.65 -1.18
N ILE A 29 -13.36 8.05 -1.44
CA ILE A 29 -13.86 6.88 -0.69
C ILE A 29 -12.87 5.71 -0.82
N LEU A 30 -12.42 5.43 -2.04
CA LEU A 30 -11.44 4.38 -2.33
C LEU A 30 -10.11 4.64 -1.61
N SER A 31 -9.60 5.87 -1.70
CA SER A 31 -8.35 6.28 -1.05
C SER A 31 -8.45 6.15 0.47
N TYR A 32 -9.58 6.53 1.06
CA TYR A 32 -9.84 6.35 2.49
C TYR A 32 -9.85 4.87 2.88
N ASN A 33 -10.53 4.02 2.11
CA ASN A 33 -10.57 2.58 2.36
C ASN A 33 -9.19 1.93 2.24
N ILE A 34 -8.44 2.24 1.18
CA ILE A 34 -7.06 1.75 0.99
C ILE A 34 -6.15 2.23 2.13
N THR A 35 -6.28 3.49 2.53
CA THR A 35 -5.48 4.05 3.63
C THR A 35 -5.83 3.35 4.95
N LYS A 36 -7.12 3.13 5.22
CA LYS A 36 -7.58 2.37 6.40
C LYS A 36 -7.07 0.92 6.40
N GLU A 37 -7.08 0.25 5.25
CA GLU A 37 -6.58 -1.12 5.12
C GLU A 37 -5.04 -1.21 5.18
N SER A 38 -4.33 -0.22 4.64
CA SER A 38 -2.86 -0.18 4.67
C SER A 38 -2.33 0.19 6.05
N LEU A 39 -3.02 1.07 6.77
CA LEU A 39 -2.75 1.43 8.16
C LEU A 39 -3.31 0.41 9.16
N ALA A 40 -4.08 -0.59 8.70
CA ALA A 40 -4.58 -1.63 9.57
C ALA A 40 -3.40 -2.32 10.28
N PRO A 41 -3.37 -2.33 11.64
CA PRO A 41 -2.26 -2.89 12.43
C PRO A 41 -1.92 -4.33 12.04
N LYS A 42 -2.90 -5.07 11.51
CA LYS A 42 -2.75 -6.45 11.05
C LYS A 42 -1.67 -6.63 9.98
N ARG A 43 -1.46 -5.67 9.06
CA ARG A 43 -0.41 -5.75 8.03
C ARG A 43 0.97 -5.40 8.60
N LEU A 44 1.04 -4.37 9.44
CA LEU A 44 2.27 -3.98 10.15
C LEU A 44 2.75 -5.11 11.08
N LEU A 45 1.84 -5.73 11.83
CA LEU A 45 2.13 -6.87 12.71
C LEU A 45 2.55 -8.11 11.92
N LYS A 46 1.96 -8.39 10.74
CA LYS A 46 2.37 -9.52 9.90
C LYS A 46 3.80 -9.35 9.36
N ASN A 47 4.17 -8.14 8.96
CA ASN A 47 5.53 -7.83 8.50
C ASN A 47 6.55 -7.81 9.64
N ALA A 48 6.17 -7.28 10.81
CA ALA A 48 7.01 -7.29 12.01
C ALA A 48 7.24 -8.72 12.54
N ALA A 49 6.19 -9.53 12.66
CA ALA A 49 6.33 -10.93 13.08
C ALA A 49 7.20 -11.71 12.08
N GLY A 50 6.92 -11.59 10.77
CA GLY A 50 7.69 -12.30 9.75
C GLY A 50 9.19 -11.95 9.75
N SER A 51 9.56 -10.69 10.00
CA SER A 51 10.97 -10.28 10.08
C SER A 51 11.66 -10.76 11.36
N ILE A 52 10.98 -10.71 12.51
CA ILE A 52 11.52 -11.22 13.78
C ILE A 52 11.75 -12.74 13.69
N PHE A 53 10.79 -13.50 13.15
CA PHE A 53 10.94 -14.96 12.98
C PHE A 53 12.08 -15.32 12.02
N LYS A 54 12.22 -14.62 10.88
CA LYS A 54 13.31 -14.86 9.93
C LYS A 54 14.67 -14.57 10.54
N ASN A 55 14.82 -13.45 11.24
CA ASN A 55 16.08 -13.08 11.88
C ASN A 55 16.47 -14.07 12.99
N ALA A 56 15.50 -14.53 13.79
CA ALA A 56 15.74 -15.56 14.79
C ALA A 56 16.15 -16.91 14.17
N LEU A 57 15.55 -17.29 13.04
CA LEU A 57 15.89 -18.52 12.33
C LEU A 57 17.30 -18.46 11.72
N ILE A 58 17.65 -17.34 11.08
CA ILE A 58 18.98 -17.10 10.50
C ILE A 58 20.05 -17.12 11.60
N LEU A 59 19.78 -16.47 12.74
CA LEU A 59 20.70 -16.45 13.87
C LEU A 59 20.92 -17.86 14.44
N LYS A 60 19.83 -18.62 14.68
CA LYS A 60 19.92 -20.02 15.15
C LYS A 60 20.68 -20.91 14.16
N GLY A 61 20.41 -20.77 12.86
CA GLY A 61 21.09 -21.54 11.82
C GLY A 61 22.59 -21.22 11.77
N ALA A 62 22.94 -19.93 11.80
CA ALA A 62 24.34 -19.48 11.79
C ALA A 62 25.10 -19.99 13.02
N THR A 63 24.53 -19.92 14.22
CA THR A 63 25.19 -20.43 15.44
C THR A 63 25.38 -21.94 15.42
N SER A 64 24.42 -22.70 14.90
CA SER A 64 24.54 -24.16 14.81
C SER A 64 25.61 -24.58 13.80
N VAL A 65 25.69 -23.91 12.65
CA VAL A 65 26.73 -24.18 11.65
C VAL A 65 28.11 -23.79 12.17
N LEU A 66 28.25 -22.63 12.83
CA LEU A 66 29.50 -22.21 13.45
C LEU A 66 29.96 -23.16 14.56
N GLY A 67 29.03 -23.64 15.40
CA GLY A 67 29.32 -24.64 16.43
C GLY A 67 29.81 -25.97 15.83
N PHE A 68 29.13 -26.47 14.80
CA PHE A 68 29.51 -27.71 14.12
C PHE A 68 30.87 -27.60 13.42
N ILE A 69 31.16 -26.46 12.77
CA ILE A 69 32.45 -26.20 12.14
C ILE A 69 33.54 -26.09 13.22
N GLY A 70 33.29 -25.36 14.31
CA GLY A 70 34.24 -25.22 15.42
C GLY A 70 34.57 -26.55 16.12
N GLU A 71 33.61 -27.46 16.26
CA GLU A 71 33.85 -28.82 16.76
C GLU A 71 34.69 -29.67 15.81
N LYS A 72 34.55 -29.47 14.49
CA LYS A 72 35.30 -30.23 13.48
C LYS A 72 36.79 -29.86 13.37
N PHE A 73 37.18 -28.69 13.88
CA PHE A 73 38.55 -28.16 13.85
C PHE A 73 39.27 -28.25 15.22
N LYS A 74 38.70 -28.98 16.18
CA LYS A 74 39.28 -29.28 17.50
C LYS A 74 39.71 -30.75 17.57
#